data_AF-A0A3P7UA77-F1
#
_entry.id   AF-A0A3P7UA77-F1
#
_cell.length_a   1.000
_cell.length_b   1.000
_cell.length_c   1.000
_cell.angle_alpha   90.00
_cell.angle_beta   90.00
_cell.angle_gamma   90.00
#
_symmetry.space_group_name_H-M   'P 1'
#
loop_
_entity.id
_entity.type
_entity.pdbx_description
1 polymer ?
#
loop_
_entity_poly.entity_id
_entity_poly.type
_entity_poly.pdbx_seq_one_letter_code
_entity_poly.pdbx_strand_id
1 'polypeptide(L)'
;MPSKIRRSFYLNISFQINKYAFSGGRDTVEEHRKYGGNCDVDISYQFLRYFMEDDDELESIRQRYANGELLTGELKAIAIKEVQRVMTELQNRRKEVTDEVVKSFTVPRKLKYDY
;
A
#
# COMPACT_ATOMS: atom_id res chain seq x y z
N MET A 1 -18.02 -21.52 -2.19
CA MET A 1 -17.65 -20.91 -0.89
C MET A 1 -16.38 -20.06 -0.99
N PRO A 2 -16.39 -18.81 -1.52
CA PRO A 2 -15.19 -17.95 -1.56
C PRO A 2 -15.20 -16.78 -0.55
N SER A 3 -16.25 -16.61 0.27
CA SER A 3 -16.50 -15.34 0.98
C SER A 3 -15.75 -15.16 2.32
N LYS A 4 -15.34 -16.24 3.01
CA LYS A 4 -14.73 -16.12 4.35
C LYS A 4 -13.20 -15.86 4.31
N ILE A 5 -12.48 -16.47 3.37
CA ILE A 5 -11.00 -16.32 3.29
C ILE A 5 -10.61 -14.93 2.78
N ARG A 6 -11.32 -14.40 1.78
CA ARG A 6 -11.08 -13.02 1.29
C ARG A 6 -11.29 -12.00 2.39
N ARG A 7 -12.39 -12.09 3.16
CA ARG A 7 -12.68 -11.13 4.25
C ARG A 7 -11.57 -11.08 5.31
N SER A 8 -10.97 -12.23 5.66
CA SER A 8 -9.93 -12.32 6.70
C SER A 8 -8.66 -11.54 6.34
N PHE A 9 -8.23 -11.58 5.07
CA PHE A 9 -6.99 -10.93 4.64
C PHE A 9 -7.13 -9.41 4.49
N TYR A 10 -8.23 -8.91 3.90
CA TYR A 10 -8.47 -7.46 3.79
C TYR A 10 -8.71 -6.81 5.15
N LEU A 11 -9.39 -7.50 6.09
CA LEU A 11 -9.52 -7.04 7.48
C LEU A 11 -8.15 -6.92 8.17
N ASN A 12 -7.18 -7.76 7.80
CA ASN A 12 -5.86 -7.73 8.42
C ASN A 12 -5.07 -6.49 7.98
N ILE A 13 -5.03 -6.16 6.68
CA ILE A 13 -4.28 -5.00 6.18
C ILE A 13 -4.78 -3.70 6.84
N SER A 14 -6.10 -3.47 6.84
CA SER A 14 -6.66 -2.26 7.41
C SER A 14 -6.44 -2.17 8.91
N PHE A 15 -6.60 -3.29 9.64
CA PHE A 15 -6.31 -3.34 11.07
C PHE A 15 -4.84 -3.08 11.37
N GLN A 16 -3.93 -3.67 10.60
CA GLN A 16 -2.49 -3.50 10.80
C GLN A 16 -2.06 -2.04 10.59
N ILE A 17 -2.51 -1.41 9.50
CA ILE A 17 -2.19 -0.01 9.21
C ILE A 17 -2.81 0.93 10.26
N ASN A 18 -4.09 0.74 10.58
CA ASN A 18 -4.76 1.62 11.55
C ASN A 18 -4.14 1.51 12.94
N LYS A 19 -3.84 0.30 13.40
CA LYS A 19 -3.41 0.05 14.79
C LYS A 19 -1.91 0.15 15.02
N TYR A 20 -1.08 -0.27 14.06
CA TYR A 20 0.36 -0.43 14.30
C TYR A 20 1.25 0.43 13.40
N ALA A 21 0.75 0.96 12.28
CA ALA A 21 1.56 1.88 11.48
C ALA A 21 1.82 3.18 12.26
N PHE A 22 3.10 3.47 12.47
CA PHE A 22 3.55 4.69 13.12
C PHE A 22 3.13 5.91 12.29
N SER A 23 2.64 6.93 13.00
CA SER A 23 2.15 8.18 12.43
C SER A 23 3.21 9.28 12.59
N GLY A 24 3.47 10.00 11.51
CA GLY A 24 4.24 11.25 11.53
C GLY A 24 3.38 12.48 11.83
N GLY A 25 2.07 12.30 12.07
CA GLY A 25 1.15 13.36 12.45
C GLY A 25 1.31 13.84 13.90
N ARG A 26 0.36 14.66 14.35
CA ARG A 26 0.34 15.23 15.71
C ARG A 26 -0.73 14.54 16.55
N ASP A 27 -0.63 14.69 17.87
CA ASP A 27 -1.53 14.04 18.82
C ASP A 27 -2.96 14.61 18.74
N THR A 28 -3.09 15.89 18.39
CA THR A 28 -4.38 16.58 18.24
C THR A 28 -4.62 17.04 16.82
N VAL A 29 -5.91 17.13 16.45
CA VAL A 29 -6.32 17.63 15.12
C VAL A 29 -5.89 19.09 14.96
N GLU A 30 -6.01 19.89 16.00
CA GLU A 30 -5.67 21.30 16.01
C GLU A 30 -4.18 21.52 15.74
N GLU A 31 -3.31 20.76 16.41
CA GLU A 31 -1.86 20.82 16.15
C GLU A 31 -1.51 20.30 14.77
N HIS A 32 -2.16 19.24 14.30
CA HIS A 32 -1.90 18.71 12.97
C HIS A 32 -2.31 19.70 11.88
N ARG A 33 -3.47 20.34 12.02
CA ARG A 33 -3.94 21.39 11.11
C ARG A 33 -3.02 22.61 11.10
N LYS A 34 -2.38 22.92 12.24
CA LYS A 34 -1.50 24.08 12.38
C LYS A 34 -0.06 23.82 11.93
N TYR A 35 0.48 22.64 12.19
CA TYR A 35 1.90 22.32 12.02
C TYR A 35 2.17 21.20 11.00
N GLY A 36 1.13 20.56 10.48
CA GLY A 36 1.23 19.44 9.55
C GLY A 36 1.78 18.15 10.14
N GLY A 37 1.87 17.14 9.28
CA GLY A 37 2.52 15.86 9.53
C GLY A 37 3.90 15.76 8.90
N ASN A 38 4.76 14.89 9.44
CA ASN A 38 6.07 14.59 8.90
C ASN A 38 6.01 13.31 8.03
N CYS A 39 6.05 13.50 6.71
CA CYS A 39 6.09 12.42 5.73
C CYS A 39 7.32 11.49 5.84
N ASP A 40 8.47 12.00 6.30
CA ASP A 40 9.72 11.22 6.33
C ASP A 40 9.66 10.06 7.33
N VAL A 41 8.81 10.19 8.36
CA VAL A 41 8.65 9.18 9.41
C VAL A 41 7.30 8.47 9.37
N ASP A 42 6.33 8.96 8.59
CA ASP A 42 4.99 8.37 8.53
C ASP A 42 4.97 7.08 7.67
N ILE A 43 4.71 5.94 8.30
CA ILE A 43 4.73 4.63 7.63
C ILE A 43 3.65 4.51 6.55
N SER A 44 2.50 5.18 6.74
CA SER A 44 1.42 5.17 5.75
C SER A 44 1.84 5.91 4.49
N TYR A 45 2.51 7.05 4.64
CA TYR A 45 3.10 7.76 3.51
C TYR A 45 4.23 6.96 2.86
N GLN A 46 5.09 6.29 3.64
CA GLN A 46 6.12 5.43 3.06
C GLN A 46 5.52 4.28 2.23
N PHE A 47 4.41 3.67 2.66
CA PHE A 47 3.72 2.69 1.81
C PHE A 47 3.22 3.28 0.50
N LEU A 48 2.66 4.49 0.53
CA LEU A 48 2.24 5.16 -0.71
C LEU A 48 3.42 5.35 -1.67
N ARG A 49 4.60 5.76 -1.18
CA ARG A 49 5.80 5.90 -2.02
C ARG A 49 6.23 4.60 -2.74
N TYR A 50 5.93 3.44 -2.17
CA TYR A 50 6.30 2.15 -2.77
C TYR A 50 5.22 1.58 -3.70
N PHE A 51 3.95 1.89 -3.45
CA PHE A 51 2.82 1.22 -4.10
C PHE A 51 2.00 2.10 -5.03
N MET A 52 2.03 3.43 -4.84
CA MET A 52 1.37 4.39 -5.72
C MET A 52 2.26 4.68 -6.93
N GLU A 53 1.70 4.52 -8.13
CA GLU A 53 2.39 4.77 -9.40
C GLU A 53 2.18 6.19 -9.93
N ASP A 54 1.21 6.92 -9.38
CA ASP A 54 0.89 8.30 -9.75
C ASP A 54 1.72 9.28 -8.91
N ASP A 55 2.80 9.80 -9.50
CA ASP A 55 3.72 10.73 -8.85
C ASP A 55 3.07 12.07 -8.50
N ASP A 56 2.11 12.53 -9.32
CA ASP A 56 1.42 13.81 -9.10
C ASP A 56 0.47 13.70 -7.89
N GLU A 57 -0.28 12.60 -7.79
CA GLU A 57 -1.14 12.33 -6.63
C GLU A 57 -0.29 12.10 -5.36
N LEU A 58 0.85 11.40 -5.47
CA LEU A 58 1.75 11.17 -4.35
C LEU A 58 2.30 12.50 -3.80
N GLU A 59 2.72 13.40 -4.67
CA GLU A 59 3.21 14.72 -4.29
C GLU A 59 2.08 15.60 -3.71
N SER A 60 0.88 15.54 -4.29
CA SER A 60 -0.31 16.20 -3.75
C SER A 60 -0.61 15.74 -2.32
N ILE A 61 -0.59 14.43 -2.06
CA ILE A 61 -0.77 13.85 -0.72
C ILE A 61 0.34 14.33 0.23
N ARG A 62 1.59 14.36 -0.22
CA ARG A 62 2.72 14.85 0.57
C ARG A 62 2.51 16.28 1.04
N GLN A 63 2.15 17.17 0.11
CA GLN A 63 1.93 18.59 0.39
C GLN A 63 0.76 18.78 1.36
N ARG A 64 -0.37 18.12 1.09
CA ARG A 64 -1.58 18.20 1.93
C ARG A 64 -1.36 17.63 3.33
N TYR A 65 -0.52 16.60 3.49
CA TYR A 65 -0.18 16.08 4.81
C TYR A 65 0.79 17.01 5.54
N ALA A 66 1.82 17.49 4.84
CA ALA A 66 2.84 18.37 5.40
C ALA A 66 2.32 19.75 5.80
N ASN A 67 1.25 20.24 5.16
CA ASN A 67 0.61 21.51 5.50
C ASN A 67 -0.60 21.37 6.45
N GLY A 68 -0.96 20.14 6.82
CA GLY A 68 -2.06 19.85 7.75
C GLY A 68 -3.45 19.78 7.14
N GLU A 69 -3.60 19.90 5.81
CA GLU A 69 -4.88 19.73 5.10
C GLU A 69 -5.39 18.28 5.09
N LEU A 70 -4.51 17.29 5.16
CA LEU A 70 -4.83 15.87 5.25
C LEU A 70 -4.52 15.36 6.65
N LEU A 71 -5.48 14.74 7.34
CA LEU A 71 -5.26 14.14 8.65
C LEU A 71 -4.63 12.75 8.55
N THR A 72 -3.96 12.30 9.61
CA THR A 72 -3.36 10.95 9.67
C THR A 72 -4.36 9.83 9.36
N GLY A 73 -5.60 9.93 9.85
CA GLY A 73 -6.63 8.93 9.56
C GLY A 73 -6.99 8.85 8.08
N GLU A 74 -7.00 9.99 7.40
CA GLU A 74 -7.28 10.09 5.96
C GLU A 74 -6.10 9.55 5.15
N LEU A 75 -4.87 9.92 5.52
CA LEU A 75 -3.65 9.35 4.94
C LEU A 75 -3.63 7.81 5.05
N LYS A 76 -3.94 7.27 6.24
CA LYS A 76 -4.05 5.82 6.46
C LYS A 76 -5.11 5.18 5.57
N ALA A 77 -6.26 5.82 5.39
CA ALA A 77 -7.31 5.30 4.52
C ALA A 77 -6.85 5.22 3.05
N ILE A 78 -6.12 6.23 2.56
CA ILE A 78 -5.53 6.23 1.22
C ILE A 78 -4.50 5.09 1.09
N ALA A 79 -3.58 4.97 2.05
CA ALA A 79 -2.58 3.89 2.08
C ALA A 79 -3.22 2.49 2.12
N ILE A 80 -4.26 2.28 2.92
CA ILE A 80 -5.00 1.02 2.95
C ILE A 80 -5.58 0.69 1.59
N LYS A 81 -6.24 1.65 0.94
CA LYS A 81 -6.84 1.45 -0.38
C LYS A 81 -5.79 1.05 -1.41
N GLU A 82 -4.65 1.72 -1.42
CA GLU A 82 -3.58 1.48 -2.37
C GLU A 82 -2.91 0.12 -2.17
N VAL A 83 -2.56 -0.21 -0.92
CA VAL A 83 -2.00 -1.53 -0.57
C VAL A 83 -2.99 -2.64 -0.91
N GLN A 84 -4.29 -2.44 -0.64
CA GLN A 84 -5.31 -3.42 -0.98
C GLN A 84 -5.45 -3.61 -2.50
N ARG A 85 -5.34 -2.55 -3.31
CA ARG A 85 -5.33 -2.63 -4.77
C ARG A 85 -4.20 -3.54 -5.25
N VAL A 86 -2.96 -3.22 -4.87
CA VAL A 86 -1.75 -3.99 -5.27
C VAL A 86 -1.85 -5.45 -4.84
N MET A 87 -2.25 -5.71 -3.59
CA MET A 87 -2.40 -7.07 -3.09
C MET A 87 -3.48 -7.86 -3.82
N THR A 88 -4.59 -7.20 -4.20
CA THR A 88 -5.66 -7.83 -4.98
C THR A 88 -5.17 -8.28 -6.35
N GLU A 89 -4.43 -7.41 -7.03
CA GLU A 89 -3.86 -7.69 -8.34
C GLU A 89 -2.84 -8.83 -8.27
N LEU A 90 -1.93 -8.80 -7.30
CA LEU A 90 -0.96 -9.89 -7.05
C LEU A 90 -1.67 -11.22 -6.79
N GLN A 91 -2.72 -11.23 -5.98
CA GLN A 91 -3.49 -12.44 -5.70
C GLN A 91 -4.21 -12.97 -6.95
N ASN A 92 -4.73 -12.09 -7.80
CA ASN A 92 -5.39 -12.50 -9.03
C ASN A 92 -4.36 -13.14 -9.99
N ARG A 93 -3.22 -12.48 -10.23
CA ARG A 93 -2.13 -13.06 -11.03
C ARG A 93 -1.63 -14.39 -10.47
N ARG A 94 -1.48 -14.50 -9.15
CA ARG A 94 -1.04 -15.75 -8.50
C ARG A 94 -1.99 -16.92 -8.74
N LYS A 95 -3.30 -16.68 -8.88
CA LYS A 95 -4.27 -17.75 -9.17
C LYS A 95 -4.15 -18.32 -10.58
N GLU A 96 -3.57 -17.55 -11.50
CA GLU A 96 -3.35 -17.97 -12.88
C GLU A 96 -2.09 -18.84 -13.02
N VAL A 97 -1.25 -18.91 -11.97
CA VAL A 97 -0.04 -19.72 -11.95
C VAL A 97 -0.40 -21.17 -11.66
N THR A 98 -0.34 -22.03 -12.68
CA THR A 98 -0.53 -23.48 -12.57
C THR A 98 0.79 -24.22 -12.33
N ASP A 99 0.73 -25.49 -11.97
CA ASP A 99 1.90 -26.34 -11.79
C ASP A 99 2.72 -26.47 -13.09
N GLU A 100 2.06 -26.48 -14.25
CA GLU A 100 2.72 -26.46 -15.56
C GLU A 100 3.47 -25.16 -15.80
N VAL A 101 2.86 -24.02 -15.44
CA VAL A 101 3.54 -22.72 -15.49
C VAL A 101 4.76 -22.76 -14.60
N VAL A 102 4.64 -23.15 -13.33
CA VAL A 102 5.78 -23.26 -12.41
C VAL A 102 6.89 -24.15 -12.99
N LYS A 103 6.53 -25.34 -13.50
CA LYS A 103 7.48 -26.27 -14.11
C LYS A 103 8.21 -25.64 -15.31
N SER A 104 7.52 -24.86 -16.14
CA SER A 104 8.14 -24.18 -17.29
C SER A 104 9.18 -23.12 -16.92
N PHE A 105 9.09 -22.56 -15.70
CA PHE A 105 10.06 -21.59 -15.16
C PHE A 105 11.19 -22.23 -14.34
N THR A 106 11.03 -23.48 -13.88
CA THR A 106 12.03 -24.16 -13.04
C THR A 106 12.88 -25.21 -13.77
N VAL A 107 12.52 -25.59 -14.99
CA VAL A 107 13.33 -26.48 -15.83
C VAL A 107 14.38 -25.67 -16.62
N PRO A 108 15.66 -26.10 -16.64
CA PRO A 108 16.68 -25.47 -17.47
C PRO A 108 16.26 -25.46 -18.95
N ARG A 109 16.24 -24.27 -19.55
CA ARG A 109 15.86 -24.08 -20.95
C ARG A 109 16.55 -22.86 -21.53
N LYS A 110 16.69 -22.83 -22.86
CA LYS A 110 17.14 -21.62 -23.56
C LYS A 110 16.10 -20.50 -23.36
N LEU A 111 16.56 -19.33 -22.93
CA LEU A 111 15.72 -18.12 -22.85
C LEU A 111 15.58 -17.50 -24.26
N LYS A 112 14.63 -16.57 -24.42
CA LYS A 112 14.40 -15.88 -25.70
C LYS A 112 15.47 -14.83 -26.04
N TYR A 113 16.64 -14.92 -25.42
CA TYR A 113 17.74 -13.98 -25.59
C TYR A 113 19.00 -14.78 -25.94
N ASP A 114 19.73 -14.29 -26.93
CA ASP A 114 21.08 -14.75 -27.27
C ASP A 114 22.05 -13.71 -26.70
N TYR A 115 22.87 -14.12 -25.71
CA TYR A 115 23.95 -13.32 -25.14
C TYR A 115 25.28 -13.79 -25.70
#